data_AF-A0A2I0PC78-F1
#
_entry.id   AF-A0A2I0PC78-F1
#
_cell.length_a   1.000
_cell.length_b   1.000
_cell.length_c   1.000
_cell.angle_alpha   90.00
_cell.angle_beta   90.00
_cell.angle_gamma   90.00
#
_symmetry.space_group_name_H-M   'P 1'
#
loop_
_entity.id
_entity.type
_entity.pdbx_description
1 polymer ?
#
loop_
_entity_poly.entity_id
_entity_poly.type
_entity_poly.pdbx_seq_one_letter_code
_entity_poly.pdbx_strand_id
1 'polypeptide(L)'
;MTQKSEYMEAFFGVELNIKFEDIITELKNTEADLKELSQEIGKLDKDQLSAEQKTTLIKECRAIAYENAQTIKDSRTFLEFYLKSDKNSTHIILERDAYMKIYQVFKWDGADVRDLKRWIKELKEICEKIGLNIRDLLNFRALTAQPVPEELAKFPVYALDKQGYCLTGPAFDMVMHIDEVREEIAENST
;
A
#
# COMPACT_ATOMS: atom_id res chain seq x y z
N MET A 1 -12.40 5.38 -20.56
CA MET A 1 -12.40 6.29 -19.40
C MET A 1 -11.73 5.60 -18.22
N THR A 2 -10.42 5.42 -18.32
CA THR A 2 -9.59 4.59 -17.41
C THR A 2 -8.70 5.43 -16.49
N GLN A 3 -8.75 6.76 -16.61
CA GLN A 3 -7.73 7.65 -16.07
C GLN A 3 -7.86 7.99 -14.56
N LYS A 4 -9.03 7.78 -13.93
CA LYS A 4 -9.25 8.20 -12.54
C LYS A 4 -8.82 7.17 -11.49
N SER A 5 -8.90 5.88 -11.80
CA SER A 5 -8.49 4.79 -10.89
C SER A 5 -6.97 4.71 -10.78
N GLU A 6 -6.28 4.67 -11.93
CA GLU A 6 -4.80 4.69 -11.99
C GLU A 6 -4.19 5.94 -11.34
N TYR A 7 -4.88 7.09 -11.42
CA TYR A 7 -4.45 8.31 -10.73
C TYR A 7 -4.55 8.19 -9.21
N MET A 8 -5.60 7.58 -8.67
CA MET A 8 -5.71 7.37 -7.22
C MET A 8 -4.77 6.26 -6.73
N GLU A 9 -4.51 5.23 -7.55
CA GLU A 9 -3.53 4.15 -7.32
C GLU A 9 -2.09 4.67 -7.20
N ALA A 10 -1.71 5.68 -7.99
CA ALA A 10 -0.43 6.36 -7.84
C ALA A 10 -0.44 7.33 -6.65
N PHE A 11 -1.52 8.10 -6.45
CA PHE A 11 -1.54 9.21 -5.49
C PHE A 11 -1.16 8.80 -4.06
N PHE A 12 -1.75 7.73 -3.51
CA PHE A 12 -1.55 7.40 -2.08
C PHE A 12 -0.25 6.65 -1.77
N GLY A 13 0.16 5.69 -2.62
CA GLY A 13 1.43 4.98 -2.46
C GLY A 13 2.64 5.88 -2.76
N VAL A 14 2.50 6.76 -3.76
CA VAL A 14 3.51 7.77 -4.09
C VAL A 14 3.55 8.85 -3.00
N GLU A 15 2.42 9.37 -2.52
CA GLU A 15 2.42 10.36 -1.43
C GLU A 15 3.02 9.83 -0.13
N LEU A 16 2.73 8.58 0.24
CA LEU A 16 3.32 8.00 1.45
C LEU A 16 4.82 7.76 1.28
N ASN A 17 5.25 7.24 0.13
CA ASN A 17 6.68 7.07 -0.17
C ASN A 17 7.41 8.42 -0.22
N ILE A 18 6.82 9.44 -0.84
CA ILE A 18 7.32 10.82 -0.85
C ILE A 18 7.45 11.32 0.59
N LYS A 19 6.43 11.15 1.44
CA LYS A 19 6.51 11.57 2.85
C LYS A 19 7.61 10.85 3.64
N PHE A 20 7.85 9.57 3.38
CA PHE A 20 8.98 8.86 3.97
C PHE A 20 10.33 9.38 3.43
N GLU A 21 10.43 9.63 2.13
CA GLU A 21 11.62 10.22 1.50
C GLU A 21 11.90 11.64 2.02
N ASP A 22 10.86 12.45 2.20
CA ASP A 22 10.91 13.79 2.78
C ASP A 22 11.42 13.72 4.22
N ILE A 23 10.88 12.83 5.06
CA ILE A 23 11.35 12.65 6.43
C ILE A 23 12.80 12.17 6.49
N ILE A 24 13.19 11.24 5.61
CA ILE A 24 14.59 10.80 5.52
C ILE A 24 15.50 11.99 5.15
N THR A 25 15.03 12.87 4.27
CA THR A 25 15.76 14.06 3.85
C THR A 25 15.84 15.09 4.98
N GLU A 26 14.74 15.36 5.68
CA GLU A 26 14.69 16.23 6.86
C GLU A 26 15.62 15.73 7.97
N LEU A 27 15.64 14.43 8.23
CA LEU A 27 16.53 13.82 9.22
C LEU A 27 18.00 13.92 8.81
N LYS A 28 18.33 13.78 7.52
CA LYS A 28 19.69 13.99 7.01
C LYS A 28 20.14 15.44 7.15
N ASN A 29 19.26 16.39 6.88
CA ASN A 29 19.54 17.81 7.05
C ASN A 29 19.76 18.13 8.53
N THR A 30 18.87 17.64 9.40
CA THR A 30 19.02 17.74 10.86
C THR A 30 20.35 17.14 11.33
N GLU A 31 20.77 15.99 10.78
CA GLU A 31 22.07 15.39 11.09
C GLU A 31 23.24 16.31 10.71
N ALA A 32 23.17 16.95 9.53
CA ALA A 32 24.18 17.90 9.09
C ALA A 32 24.21 19.15 9.99
N ASP A 33 23.05 19.71 10.32
CA ASP A 33 22.91 20.88 11.20
C ASP A 33 23.46 20.60 12.60
N LEU A 34 23.21 19.40 13.15
CA LEU A 34 23.77 18.98 14.43
C LEU A 34 25.30 18.82 14.38
N LYS A 35 25.86 18.38 13.26
CA LYS A 35 27.32 18.33 13.07
C LYS A 35 27.92 19.73 13.00
N GLU A 36 27.28 20.66 12.31
CA GLU A 36 27.70 22.07 12.25
C GLU A 36 27.60 22.72 13.64
N LEU A 37 26.49 22.54 14.33
CA LEU A 37 26.29 23.00 15.70
C LEU A 37 27.40 22.50 16.63
N SER A 38 27.79 21.23 16.51
CA SER A 38 28.91 20.65 17.27
C SER A 38 30.24 21.37 16.99
N GLN A 39 30.51 21.73 15.74
CA GLN A 39 31.71 22.50 15.36
C GLN A 39 31.67 23.92 15.91
N GLU A 40 30.52 24.60 15.84
CA GLU A 40 30.33 25.95 16.40
C GLU A 40 30.52 25.98 17.92
N ILE A 41 29.96 24.99 18.62
CA ILE A 41 30.18 24.83 20.07
C ILE A 41 31.67 24.62 20.35
N GLY A 42 32.38 23.83 19.55
CA GLY A 42 33.83 23.64 19.66
C GLY A 42 34.66 24.91 19.47
N LYS A 43 34.13 25.97 18.84
CA LYS A 43 34.81 27.27 18.73
C LYS A 43 34.72 28.09 20.00
N LEU A 44 33.72 27.85 20.87
CA LEU A 44 33.56 28.58 22.15
C LEU A 44 34.74 28.35 23.11
N ASP A 45 35.38 27.18 23.01
CA ASP A 45 36.52 26.77 23.83
C ASP A 45 37.85 27.41 23.38
N LYS A 46 37.86 28.12 22.24
CA LYS A 46 39.05 28.81 21.75
C LYS A 46 39.13 30.22 22.36
N ASP A 47 40.31 30.58 22.87
CA ASP A 47 40.60 31.88 23.52
C ASP A 47 40.52 33.12 22.60
N GLN A 48 40.06 32.95 21.36
CA GLN A 48 40.07 33.98 20.32
C GLN A 48 38.77 34.79 20.21
N LEU A 49 37.70 34.36 20.89
CA LEU A 49 36.39 35.04 20.85
C LEU A 49 36.21 36.00 22.02
N SER A 50 35.70 37.21 21.73
CA SER A 50 35.28 38.17 22.75
C SER A 50 34.06 37.66 23.54
N ALA A 51 33.84 38.21 24.73
CA ALA A 51 32.68 37.84 25.57
C ALA A 51 31.33 38.08 24.86
N GLU A 52 31.24 39.13 24.05
CA GLU A 52 30.04 39.46 23.28
C GLU A 52 29.83 38.44 22.15
N GLN A 53 30.90 38.07 21.43
CA GLN A 53 30.85 37.03 20.40
C GLN A 53 30.46 35.66 20.97
N LYS A 54 31.02 35.28 22.13
CA LYS A 54 30.64 34.05 22.83
C LYS A 54 29.16 34.06 23.22
N THR A 55 28.66 35.18 23.73
CA THR A 55 27.25 35.32 24.12
C THR A 55 26.31 35.17 22.92
N THR A 56 26.65 35.79 21.78
CA THR A 56 25.88 35.67 20.54
C THR A 56 25.90 34.23 20.01
N LEU A 57 27.08 33.63 19.92
CA LEU A 57 27.23 32.25 19.42
C LEU A 57 26.49 31.23 20.30
N ILE A 58 26.49 31.41 21.63
CA ILE A 58 25.69 30.58 22.54
C ILE A 58 24.19 30.70 22.26
N LYS A 59 23.68 31.91 21.96
CA LYS A 59 22.26 32.10 21.62
C LYS A 59 21.91 31.41 20.31
N GLU A 60 22.76 31.54 19.29
CA GLU A 60 22.60 30.89 17.99
C GLU A 60 22.62 29.36 18.14
N CYS A 61 23.60 28.82 18.87
CA CYS A 61 23.69 27.40 19.15
C CYS A 61 22.43 26.86 19.85
N ARG A 62 21.87 27.62 20.80
CA ARG A 62 20.62 27.23 21.49
C ARG A 62 19.42 27.26 20.56
N ALA A 63 19.34 28.23 19.65
CA ALA A 63 18.25 28.30 18.67
C ALA A 63 18.31 27.10 17.70
N ILE A 64 19.48 26.83 17.11
CA ILE A 64 19.70 25.70 16.20
C ILE A 64 19.42 24.37 16.90
N ALA A 65 19.86 24.20 18.15
CA ALA A 65 19.58 23.00 18.93
C ALA A 65 18.07 22.78 19.15
N TYR A 66 17.32 23.86 19.40
CA TYR A 66 15.87 23.80 19.59
C TYR A 66 15.13 23.46 18.31
N GLU A 67 15.51 24.07 17.18
CA GLU A 67 14.93 23.79 15.86
C GLU A 67 15.16 22.32 15.47
N ASN A 68 16.39 21.81 15.61
CA ASN A 68 16.71 20.41 15.37
C ASN A 68 15.90 19.46 16.26
N ALA A 69 15.73 19.79 17.55
CA ALA A 69 14.92 18.99 18.45
C ALA A 69 13.43 18.95 18.02
N GLN A 70 12.92 20.05 17.46
CA GLN A 70 11.56 20.13 16.97
C GLN A 70 11.40 19.29 15.68
N THR A 71 12.33 19.37 14.73
CA THR A 71 12.33 18.51 13.53
C THR A 71 12.38 17.03 13.89
N ILE A 72 13.28 16.61 14.79
CA ILE A 72 13.37 15.22 15.26
C ILE A 72 12.05 14.76 15.90
N LYS A 73 11.42 15.61 16.72
CA LYS A 73 10.13 15.31 17.35
C LYS A 73 9.04 15.13 16.30
N ASP A 74 9.00 15.96 15.27
CA ASP A 74 7.98 15.90 14.23
C ASP A 74 8.16 14.65 13.36
N SER A 75 9.40 14.35 12.93
CA SER A 75 9.73 13.09 12.25
C SER A 75 9.36 11.87 13.11
N ARG A 76 9.71 11.89 14.40
CA ARG A 76 9.33 10.81 15.33
C ARG A 76 7.81 10.68 15.45
N THR A 77 7.07 11.78 15.58
CA THR A 77 5.61 11.75 15.72
C THR A 77 4.94 11.16 14.48
N PHE A 78 5.43 11.51 13.29
CA PHE A 78 5.00 10.87 12.04
C PHE A 78 5.30 9.37 12.07
N LEU A 79 6.55 8.99 12.35
CA LEU A 79 6.96 7.58 12.37
C LEU A 79 6.17 6.78 13.41
N GLU A 80 5.91 7.34 14.59
CA GLU A 80 5.06 6.73 15.60
C GLU A 80 3.61 6.58 15.12
N PHE A 81 3.03 7.58 14.46
CA PHE A 81 1.68 7.45 13.88
C PHE A 81 1.60 6.31 12.86
N TYR A 82 2.62 6.15 12.01
CA TYR A 82 2.64 5.17 10.93
C TYR A 82 3.18 3.78 11.33
N LEU A 83 4.06 3.68 12.34
CA LEU A 83 4.76 2.43 12.72
C LEU A 83 4.35 1.87 14.08
N LYS A 84 3.75 2.66 14.97
CA LYS A 84 3.31 2.14 16.28
C LYS A 84 2.22 1.11 16.02
N SER A 85 2.40 -0.08 16.61
CA SER A 85 1.53 -1.26 16.52
C SER A 85 0.18 -1.04 17.21
N ASP A 86 -0.55 -0.06 16.71
CA ASP A 86 -1.97 0.15 16.91
C ASP A 86 -2.66 -0.07 15.56
N LYS A 87 -3.98 -0.30 15.57
CA LYS A 87 -4.76 -0.76 14.40
C LYS A 87 -4.46 -0.05 13.06
N ASN A 88 -3.97 1.20 13.08
CA ASN A 88 -3.64 2.01 11.90
C ASN A 88 -2.36 1.59 11.14
N SER A 89 -1.26 1.22 11.82
CA SER A 89 -0.05 0.72 11.12
C SER A 89 -0.30 -0.65 10.49
N THR A 90 -1.10 -1.47 11.17
CA THR A 90 -1.64 -2.72 10.62
C THR A 90 -2.55 -2.43 9.42
N HIS A 91 -3.38 -1.38 9.47
CA HIS A 91 -4.24 -0.98 8.37
C HIS A 91 -3.44 -0.58 7.12
N ILE A 92 -2.39 0.24 7.24
CA ILE A 92 -1.56 0.66 6.11
C ILE A 92 -0.82 -0.52 5.48
N ILE A 93 -0.28 -1.42 6.30
CA ILE A 93 0.37 -2.66 5.81
C ILE A 93 -0.65 -3.53 5.08
N LEU A 94 -1.85 -3.70 5.64
CA LEU A 94 -2.92 -4.47 5.04
C LEU A 94 -3.46 -3.82 3.77
N GLU A 95 -3.58 -2.50 3.70
CA GLU A 95 -3.95 -1.78 2.48
C GLU A 95 -2.91 -2.00 1.38
N ARG A 96 -1.61 -1.85 1.70
CA ARG A 96 -0.51 -2.18 0.77
C ARG A 96 -0.62 -3.64 0.30
N ASP A 97 -0.83 -4.58 1.21
CA ASP A 97 -0.92 -6.00 0.88
C ASP A 97 -2.17 -6.28 0.02
N ALA A 98 -3.30 -5.61 0.29
CA ALA A 98 -4.49 -5.67 -0.55
C ALA A 98 -4.19 -5.16 -1.97
N TYR A 99 -3.49 -4.04 -2.10
CA TYR A 99 -3.09 -3.50 -3.41
C TYR A 99 -2.15 -4.46 -4.17
N MET A 100 -1.14 -5.01 -3.50
CA MET A 100 -0.24 -5.99 -4.12
C MET A 100 -1.01 -7.23 -4.59
N LYS A 101 -2.00 -7.67 -3.81
CA LYS A 101 -2.87 -8.79 -4.19
C LYS A 101 -3.81 -8.46 -5.35
N ILE A 102 -4.42 -7.28 -5.34
CA ILE A 102 -5.25 -6.78 -6.46
C ILE A 102 -4.41 -6.73 -7.75
N TYR A 103 -3.19 -6.20 -7.68
CA TYR A 103 -2.28 -6.17 -8.82
C TYR A 103 -1.95 -7.58 -9.33
N GLN A 104 -1.64 -8.51 -8.41
CA GLN A 104 -1.40 -9.90 -8.77
C GLN A 104 -2.62 -10.55 -9.45
N VAL A 105 -3.82 -10.28 -8.95
CA VAL A 105 -5.09 -10.74 -9.54
C VAL A 105 -5.28 -10.16 -10.94
N PHE A 106 -5.05 -8.86 -11.15
CA PHE A 106 -5.15 -8.23 -12.47
C PHE A 106 -4.07 -8.68 -13.47
N LYS A 107 -2.92 -9.13 -12.97
CA LYS A 107 -1.83 -9.68 -13.79
C LYS A 107 -1.93 -11.19 -13.99
N TRP A 108 -3.02 -11.81 -13.54
CA TRP A 108 -3.27 -13.22 -13.81
C TRP A 108 -3.24 -13.48 -15.33
N ASP A 109 -2.46 -14.47 -15.72
CA ASP A 109 -2.14 -14.79 -17.12
C ASP A 109 -3.14 -15.78 -17.74
N GLY A 110 -4.17 -16.17 -16.98
CA GLY A 110 -5.18 -17.13 -17.43
C GLY A 110 -4.73 -18.59 -17.39
N ALA A 111 -3.62 -18.92 -16.73
CA ALA A 111 -3.07 -20.28 -16.77
C ALA A 111 -3.87 -21.30 -15.92
N ASP A 112 -4.15 -20.96 -14.66
CA ASP A 112 -4.91 -21.80 -13.72
C ASP A 112 -5.80 -20.93 -12.83
N VAL A 113 -7.10 -21.19 -12.86
CA VAL A 113 -8.08 -20.46 -12.05
C VAL A 113 -7.97 -20.76 -10.54
N ARG A 114 -7.33 -21.87 -10.15
CA ARG A 114 -7.10 -22.21 -8.73
C ARG A 114 -6.14 -21.23 -8.05
N ASP A 115 -5.16 -20.73 -8.79
CA ASP A 115 -4.27 -19.67 -8.32
C ASP A 115 -5.03 -18.37 -8.11
N LEU A 116 -5.89 -18.01 -9.07
CA LEU A 116 -6.77 -16.84 -8.97
C LEU A 116 -7.70 -16.94 -7.75
N LYS A 117 -8.34 -18.10 -7.53
CA LYS A 117 -9.15 -18.38 -6.34
C LYS A 117 -8.36 -18.18 -5.05
N ARG A 118 -7.14 -18.72 -4.97
CA ARG A 118 -6.26 -18.57 -3.80
C ARG A 118 -5.96 -17.09 -3.52
N TRP A 119 -5.60 -16.32 -4.55
CA TRP A 119 -5.30 -14.89 -4.39
C TRP A 119 -6.53 -14.05 -4.00
N ILE A 120 -7.70 -14.36 -4.54
CA ILE A 120 -8.97 -13.72 -4.16
C ILE A 120 -9.30 -14.02 -2.70
N LYS A 121 -9.07 -15.25 -2.23
CA LYS A 121 -9.24 -15.62 -0.82
C LYS A 121 -8.30 -14.82 0.08
N GLU A 122 -7.01 -14.76 -0.25
CA GLU A 122 -6.02 -13.97 0.49
C GLU A 122 -6.42 -12.49 0.54
N LEU A 123 -6.86 -11.92 -0.60
CA LEU A 123 -7.35 -10.55 -0.67
C LEU A 123 -8.58 -10.33 0.23
N LYS A 124 -9.53 -11.26 0.24
CA LYS A 124 -10.72 -11.20 1.09
C LYS A 124 -10.34 -11.14 2.58
N GLU A 125 -9.42 -12.00 3.01
CA GLU A 125 -8.94 -12.04 4.41
C GLU A 125 -8.25 -10.72 4.82
N ILE A 126 -7.56 -10.07 3.88
CA ILE A 126 -6.96 -8.75 4.10
C ILE A 126 -8.05 -7.68 4.19
N CYS A 127 -8.99 -7.65 3.23
CA CYS A 127 -10.09 -6.69 3.18
C CYS A 127 -10.99 -6.75 4.42
N GLU A 128 -11.28 -7.93 4.96
CA GLU A 128 -12.07 -8.10 6.18
C GLU A 128 -11.43 -7.41 7.39
N LYS A 129 -10.10 -7.42 7.48
CA LYS A 129 -9.35 -6.76 8.57
C LYS A 129 -9.36 -5.23 8.47
N ILE A 130 -9.57 -4.70 7.27
CA ILE A 130 -9.60 -3.25 6.98
C ILE A 130 -11.00 -2.71 6.66
N GLY A 131 -12.04 -3.55 6.71
CA GLY A 131 -13.43 -3.15 6.49
C GLY A 131 -13.79 -2.85 5.03
N LEU A 132 -13.03 -3.40 4.07
CA LEU A 132 -13.31 -3.24 2.63
C LEU A 132 -14.11 -4.43 2.07
N ASN A 133 -14.88 -4.19 1.03
CA ASN A 133 -15.58 -5.24 0.28
C ASN A 133 -14.86 -5.52 -1.05
N ILE A 134 -14.44 -6.77 -1.24
CA ILE A 134 -13.72 -7.21 -2.43
C ILE A 134 -14.48 -6.97 -3.75
N ARG A 135 -15.82 -6.96 -3.72
CA ARG A 135 -16.67 -6.72 -4.89
C ARG A 135 -16.54 -5.30 -5.43
N ASP A 136 -16.14 -4.36 -4.58
CA ASP A 136 -15.91 -2.96 -4.98
C ASP A 136 -14.51 -2.76 -5.58
N LEU A 137 -13.59 -3.72 -5.35
CA LEU A 137 -12.18 -3.63 -5.72
C LEU A 137 -11.85 -4.41 -7.00
N LEU A 138 -12.60 -5.47 -7.32
CA LEU A 138 -12.34 -6.33 -8.48
C LEU A 138 -13.40 -6.19 -9.56
N ASN A 139 -12.96 -5.86 -10.77
CA ASN A 139 -13.79 -6.01 -11.96
C ASN A 139 -13.62 -7.43 -12.53
N PHE A 140 -14.44 -8.38 -12.05
CA PHE A 140 -14.38 -9.79 -12.47
C PHE A 140 -14.54 -9.99 -13.99
N ARG A 141 -15.26 -9.12 -14.69
CA ARG A 141 -15.39 -9.21 -16.16
C ARG A 141 -14.06 -9.04 -16.90
N ALA A 142 -13.06 -8.43 -16.25
CA ALA A 142 -11.72 -8.28 -16.79
C ALA A 142 -10.80 -9.46 -16.45
N LEU A 143 -11.26 -10.41 -15.61
CA LEU A 143 -10.48 -11.55 -15.11
C LEU A 143 -10.79 -12.83 -15.89
N THR A 144 -10.99 -12.76 -17.20
CA THR A 144 -11.28 -13.91 -18.06
C THR A 144 -10.23 -14.05 -19.15
N ALA A 145 -9.54 -15.19 -19.19
CA ALA A 145 -8.56 -15.49 -20.24
C ALA A 145 -9.21 -15.79 -21.59
N GLN A 146 -10.43 -16.31 -21.54
CA GLN A 146 -11.28 -16.58 -22.69
C GLN A 146 -12.67 -15.98 -22.47
N PRO A 147 -13.37 -15.54 -23.52
CA PRO A 147 -14.74 -15.07 -23.39
C PRO A 147 -15.60 -16.16 -22.77
N VAL A 148 -16.40 -15.81 -21.76
CA VAL A 148 -17.40 -16.75 -21.22
C VAL A 148 -18.46 -16.97 -22.31
N PRO A 149 -18.73 -18.23 -22.72
CA PRO A 149 -19.77 -18.51 -23.71
C PRO A 149 -21.13 -17.96 -23.29
N GLU A 150 -21.89 -17.41 -24.24
CA GLU A 150 -23.19 -16.76 -23.97
C GLU A 150 -24.21 -17.68 -23.30
N GLU A 151 -24.16 -18.98 -23.64
CA GLU A 151 -24.97 -20.03 -23.03
C GLU A 151 -24.78 -20.14 -21.51
N LEU A 152 -23.63 -19.72 -20.99
CA LEU A 152 -23.28 -19.75 -19.57
C LEU A 152 -23.49 -18.41 -18.87
N ALA A 153 -23.96 -17.37 -19.57
CA ALA A 153 -24.12 -16.03 -19.01
C ALA A 153 -25.12 -15.96 -17.84
N LYS A 154 -26.02 -16.95 -17.72
CA LYS A 154 -26.97 -17.08 -16.60
C LYS A 154 -26.35 -17.70 -15.35
N PHE A 155 -25.20 -18.35 -15.49
CA PHE A 155 -24.47 -18.94 -14.38
C PHE A 155 -23.41 -17.95 -13.89
N PRO A 156 -23.15 -17.82 -12.58
CA PRO A 156 -22.21 -16.84 -12.04
C PRO A 156 -20.76 -17.24 -12.32
N VAL A 157 -20.34 -17.14 -13.59
CA VAL A 157 -18.96 -17.36 -14.03
C VAL A 157 -18.20 -16.04 -13.96
N TYR A 158 -17.17 -15.99 -13.13
CA TYR A 158 -16.39 -14.78 -12.87
C TYR A 158 -15.06 -14.75 -13.60
N ALA A 159 -14.48 -15.91 -13.86
CA ALA A 159 -13.23 -16.08 -14.58
C ALA A 159 -13.26 -17.40 -15.33
N LEU A 160 -12.60 -17.48 -16.48
CA LEU A 160 -12.39 -18.70 -17.26
C LEU A 160 -10.92 -18.76 -17.63
N ASP A 161 -10.26 -19.87 -17.31
CA ASP A 161 -8.86 -20.11 -17.64
C ASP A 161 -8.69 -20.78 -19.02
N LYS A 162 -7.45 -20.91 -19.47
CA LYS A 162 -7.10 -21.52 -20.76
C LYS A 162 -7.40 -23.01 -20.84
N GLN A 163 -7.63 -23.67 -19.70
CA GLN A 163 -7.87 -25.11 -19.60
C GLN A 163 -9.36 -25.44 -19.53
N GLY A 164 -10.25 -24.44 -19.55
CA GLY A 164 -11.69 -24.64 -19.47
C GLY A 164 -12.24 -24.71 -18.05
N TYR A 165 -11.45 -24.38 -17.03
CA TYR A 165 -11.94 -24.25 -15.65
C TYR A 165 -12.35 -22.82 -15.36
N CYS A 166 -13.46 -22.70 -14.64
CA CYS A 166 -14.05 -21.41 -14.29
C CYS A 166 -14.12 -21.17 -12.79
N LEU A 167 -13.98 -19.91 -12.40
CA LEU A 167 -14.23 -19.44 -11.05
C LEU A 167 -15.71 -19.11 -10.94
N THR A 168 -16.39 -19.74 -9.99
CA THR A 168 -17.83 -19.60 -9.81
C THR A 168 -18.24 -19.66 -8.33
N GLY A 169 -19.54 -19.75 -8.07
CA GLY A 169 -20.13 -19.76 -6.74
C GLY A 169 -20.40 -18.35 -6.19
N PRO A 170 -21.41 -18.19 -5.32
CA PRO A 170 -21.84 -16.88 -4.82
C PRO A 170 -20.75 -16.09 -4.07
N ALA A 171 -19.69 -16.77 -3.63
CA ALA A 171 -18.57 -16.18 -2.90
C ALA A 171 -17.22 -16.31 -3.65
N PHE A 172 -17.23 -16.59 -4.95
CA PHE A 172 -16.01 -16.79 -5.76
C PHE A 172 -15.14 -17.94 -5.25
N ASP A 173 -15.77 -18.99 -4.72
CA ASP A 173 -15.15 -20.05 -3.92
C ASP A 173 -15.22 -21.42 -4.60
N MET A 174 -15.89 -21.53 -5.74
CA MET A 174 -16.01 -22.77 -6.50
C MET A 174 -15.15 -22.72 -7.75
N VAL A 175 -14.60 -23.88 -8.11
CA VAL A 175 -13.90 -24.10 -9.38
C VAL A 175 -14.59 -25.27 -10.05
N MET A 176 -15.09 -25.05 -11.27
CA MET A 176 -15.78 -26.07 -12.05
C MET A 176 -15.26 -26.06 -13.48
N HIS A 177 -15.23 -27.22 -14.12
CA HIS A 177 -15.00 -27.28 -15.56
C HIS A 177 -16.23 -26.74 -16.30
N ILE A 178 -16.02 -26.16 -17.49
CA ILE A 178 -17.09 -25.57 -18.28
C ILE A 178 -18.20 -26.56 -18.64
N ASP A 179 -17.85 -27.83 -18.82
CA ASP A 179 -18.82 -28.89 -19.11
C ASP A 179 -19.68 -29.25 -17.89
N GLU A 180 -19.10 -29.26 -16.70
CA GLU A 180 -19.85 -29.46 -15.44
C GLU A 180 -20.86 -28.32 -15.22
N VAL A 181 -20.49 -27.09 -15.59
CA VAL A 181 -21.42 -25.94 -15.54
C VAL A 181 -22.58 -26.11 -16.53
N ARG A 182 -22.31 -26.63 -17.73
CA ARG A 182 -23.37 -26.91 -18.73
C ARG A 182 -24.37 -27.94 -18.20
N GLU A 183 -23.87 -28.99 -17.57
CA GLU A 183 -24.70 -30.03 -16.95
C GLU A 183 -25.58 -29.43 -15.85
N GLU A 184 -25.02 -28.63 -14.93
CA GLU A 184 -25.82 -27.97 -13.88
C GLU A 184 -26.88 -27.01 -14.43
N ILE A 185 -26.60 -26.27 -15.50
CA ILE A 185 -27.61 -25.41 -16.14
C ILE A 185 -28.75 -26.24 -16.73
N ALA A 186 -28.43 -27.38 -17.36
CA ALA A 186 -29.43 -28.27 -17.95
C ALA A 186 -30.31 -28.90 -16.87
N GLU A 187 -29.72 -29.36 -15.77
CA GLU A 187 -30.45 -29.94 -14.63
C GLU A 187 -31.36 -28.92 -13.95
N ASN A 188 -30.88 -27.70 -13.71
CA ASN A 188 -31.67 -26.64 -13.06
C ASN A 188 -32.71 -25.96 -13.97
N SER A 189 -32.69 -26.23 -15.27
CA SER A 189 -33.67 -25.70 -16.24
C SER A 189 -34.86 -26.65 -16.50
N THR A 190 -34.91 -27.79 -15.79
CA THR A 190 -35.97 -28.81 -15.87
C THR A 190 -36.93 -28.67 -14.70
#